data_AF-A0A929UQQ1-F1
#
_entry.id   AF-A0A929UQQ1-F1
#
_cell.length_a   1.000
_cell.length_b   1.000
_cell.length_c   1.000
_cell.angle_alpha   90.00
_cell.angle_beta   90.00
_cell.angle_gamma   90.00
#
_symmetry.space_group_name_H-M   'P 1'
#
loop_
_entity.id
_entity.type
_entity.pdbx_description
1 polymer ?
#
loop_
_entity_poly.entity_id
_entity_poly.type
_entity_poly.pdbx_seq_one_letter_code
_entity_poly.pdbx_strand_id
1 'polypeptide(L)'
;GRPCPLSAVYEWAEIAPEPITYPGMKQNDYGYFRVPLKNRVDGSPCGVSIYSGAVQAIRRADAQYGRLDWEYRSGERAVHVDERALRHKEGRTKLPEGMKRLYRGLNLDQSGGELYKEYSPTMRDEAYLRGLEKAYRNVEFIVGLAYGDLSDVSEVEKTATEIKAAKQRKYNRVGAIQKNLKACLTDFVDALAFYEELYTANYEFACTFNDSILTDEEGEREQDRKDVAMGVMGLAEYRAKWYQEDEETAKANLPEQSSSVLT
;
A
#
# COMPACT_ATOMS: atom_id res chain seq x y z
N GLY A 1 12.57 2.46 -22.03
CA GLY A 1 13.45 3.17 -22.99
C GLY A 1 14.04 2.19 -23.99
N ARG A 2 14.48 2.70 -25.15
CA ARG A 2 15.31 1.94 -26.12
C ARG A 2 16.79 2.19 -25.79
N PRO A 3 17.69 1.21 -25.99
CA PRO A 3 19.13 1.45 -25.86
C PRO A 3 19.58 2.59 -26.77
N CYS A 4 20.42 3.49 -26.27
CA CYS A 4 20.99 4.59 -27.05
C CYS A 4 22.48 4.77 -26.67
N PRO A 5 23.30 5.32 -27.57
CA PRO A 5 24.69 5.66 -27.26
C PRO A 5 24.77 6.67 -26.10
N LEU A 6 25.80 6.59 -25.26
CA LEU A 6 26.01 7.56 -24.17
C LEU A 6 26.11 9.00 -24.70
N SER A 7 26.68 9.19 -25.89
CA SER A 7 26.76 10.48 -26.58
C SER A 7 25.40 11.06 -27.03
N ALA A 8 24.31 10.29 -26.96
CA ALA A 8 22.97 10.79 -27.30
C ALA A 8 22.40 11.73 -26.21
N VAL A 9 22.96 11.68 -24.99
CA VAL A 9 22.60 12.55 -23.87
C VAL A 9 23.81 13.44 -23.59
N TYR A 10 23.62 14.75 -23.66
CA TYR A 10 24.72 15.72 -23.54
C TYR A 10 25.49 15.55 -22.23
N GLU A 11 24.77 15.29 -21.14
CA GLU A 11 25.32 15.06 -19.80
C GLU A 11 26.16 13.78 -19.69
N TRP A 12 26.01 12.84 -20.62
CA TRP A 12 26.72 11.55 -20.61
C TRP A 12 27.79 11.46 -21.71
N ALA A 13 27.93 12.50 -22.53
CA ALA A 13 28.79 12.47 -23.71
C ALA A 13 30.28 12.26 -23.38
N GLU A 14 30.70 12.65 -22.17
CA GLU A 14 32.08 12.48 -21.68
C GLU A 14 32.32 11.14 -20.95
N ILE A 15 31.26 10.36 -20.69
CA ILE A 15 31.41 9.05 -20.05
C ILE A 15 32.05 8.09 -21.05
N ALA A 16 33.13 7.43 -20.63
CA ALA A 16 33.80 6.43 -21.45
C ALA A 16 32.80 5.36 -21.93
N PRO A 17 32.76 5.05 -23.24
CA PRO A 17 31.82 4.07 -23.78
C PRO A 17 32.17 2.63 -23.40
N GLU A 18 33.42 2.38 -23.02
CA GLU A 18 33.87 1.08 -22.56
C GLU A 18 33.63 0.92 -21.04
N PRO A 19 33.21 -0.28 -20.59
CA PRO A 19 33.00 -0.53 -19.17
C PRO A 19 34.32 -0.40 -18.42
N ILE A 20 34.34 0.45 -17.38
CA ILE A 20 35.43 0.47 -16.41
C ILE A 20 35.28 -0.79 -15.57
N THR A 21 36.18 -1.74 -15.75
CA THR A 21 36.16 -3.00 -14.99
C THR A 21 37.22 -2.99 -13.89
N TYR A 22 36.81 -3.30 -12.66
CA TYR A 22 37.72 -3.49 -11.54
C TYR A 22 38.00 -4.99 -11.36
N PRO A 23 39.27 -5.43 -11.34
CA PRO A 23 39.61 -6.84 -11.14
C PRO A 23 39.00 -7.38 -9.84
N GLY A 24 38.14 -8.40 -9.93
CA GLY A 24 37.47 -9.01 -8.78
C GLY A 24 36.05 -8.49 -8.52
N MET A 25 35.68 -7.31 -9.04
CA MET A 25 34.31 -6.80 -8.95
C MET A 25 33.44 -7.47 -10.02
N LYS A 26 32.46 -8.26 -9.58
CA LYS A 26 31.51 -8.98 -10.45
C LYS A 26 30.08 -8.42 -10.38
N GLN A 27 29.84 -7.50 -9.46
CA GLN A 27 28.55 -6.89 -9.15
C GLN A 27 28.54 -5.43 -9.62
N ASN A 28 27.39 -4.77 -9.60
CA ASN A 28 27.31 -3.32 -9.78
C ASN A 28 27.74 -2.61 -8.49
N ASP A 29 28.26 -1.39 -8.60
CA ASP A 29 28.60 -0.50 -7.47
C ASP A 29 27.38 0.28 -6.93
N TYR A 30 26.18 -0.27 -7.13
CA TYR A 30 24.92 0.27 -6.61
C TYR A 30 23.87 -0.83 -6.52
N GLY A 31 22.93 -0.65 -5.58
CA GLY A 31 21.73 -1.48 -5.49
C GLY A 31 20.63 -1.00 -6.43
N TYR A 32 20.06 -1.91 -7.22
CA TYR A 32 18.93 -1.59 -8.09
C TYR A 32 17.63 -2.25 -7.61
N PHE A 33 16.76 -1.46 -6.98
CA PHE A 33 15.46 -1.95 -6.53
C PHE A 33 14.39 -1.83 -7.64
N ARG A 34 13.63 -2.91 -7.83
CA ARG A 34 12.38 -2.88 -8.58
C ARG A 34 11.33 -3.77 -7.92
N VAL A 35 10.07 -3.35 -7.99
CA VAL A 35 8.95 -4.20 -7.59
C VAL A 35 8.85 -5.43 -8.52
N PRO A 36 8.30 -6.57 -8.04
CA PRO A 36 8.21 -7.82 -8.81
C PRO A 36 7.09 -7.78 -9.85
N LEU A 37 7.05 -6.72 -10.66
CA LEU A 37 6.09 -6.52 -11.73
C LEU A 37 6.81 -6.38 -13.06
N LYS A 38 6.30 -7.06 -14.09
CA LYS A 38 6.73 -6.82 -15.46
C LYS A 38 6.27 -5.43 -15.88
N ASN A 39 7.20 -4.61 -16.36
CA ASN A 39 6.87 -3.33 -16.95
C ASN A 39 6.04 -3.53 -18.23
N ARG A 40 4.78 -3.10 -18.19
CA ARG A 40 3.85 -3.09 -19.33
C ARG A 40 3.59 -1.70 -19.88
N VAL A 41 4.22 -0.67 -19.31
CA VAL A 41 4.07 0.73 -19.75
C VAL A 41 4.87 0.96 -21.02
N ASP A 42 6.16 0.59 -21.00
CA ASP A 42 7.05 0.73 -22.15
C ASP A 42 7.80 -0.57 -22.50
N GLY A 43 7.56 -1.66 -21.76
CA GLY A 43 8.16 -2.97 -21.99
C GLY A 43 9.65 -3.06 -21.65
N SER A 44 10.22 -2.02 -21.06
CA SER A 44 11.64 -1.97 -20.72
C SER A 44 11.98 -2.81 -19.48
N PRO A 45 13.26 -3.09 -19.20
CA PRO A 45 13.66 -3.80 -17.98
C PRO A 45 13.46 -2.98 -16.69
N CYS A 46 13.16 -1.68 -16.81
CA CYS A 46 13.00 -0.77 -15.68
C CYS A 46 11.82 -1.14 -14.78
N GLY A 47 11.94 -0.80 -13.50
CA GLY A 47 10.83 -0.90 -12.54
C GLY A 47 9.62 -0.03 -12.93
N VAL A 48 8.46 -0.42 -12.41
CA VAL A 48 7.21 0.34 -12.54
C VAL A 48 6.57 0.54 -11.18
N SER A 49 5.63 1.48 -11.07
CA SER A 49 4.84 1.60 -9.84
C SER A 49 4.09 0.30 -9.52
N ILE A 50 3.92 0.02 -8.23
CA ILE A 50 3.16 -1.13 -7.71
C ILE A 50 1.70 -1.14 -8.21
N TYR A 51 1.14 0.04 -8.46
CA TYR A 51 -0.23 0.21 -8.96
C TYR A 51 -0.32 0.40 -10.47
N SER A 52 0.80 0.27 -11.21
CA SER A 52 0.83 0.53 -12.66
C SER A 52 -0.24 -0.23 -13.46
N GLY A 53 -0.58 -1.46 -13.05
CA GLY A 53 -1.67 -2.24 -13.65
C GLY A 53 -3.08 -1.78 -13.27
N ALA A 54 -3.25 -0.99 -12.20
CA ALA A 54 -4.52 -0.62 -11.61
C ALA A 54 -4.99 0.81 -11.96
N VAL A 55 -4.23 1.57 -12.76
CA VAL A 55 -4.53 2.99 -13.06
C VAL A 55 -5.97 3.20 -13.54
N GLN A 56 -6.46 2.36 -14.45
CA GLN A 56 -7.84 2.46 -14.95
C GLN A 56 -8.88 2.04 -13.90
N ALA A 57 -8.56 1.08 -13.03
CA ALA A 57 -9.44 0.69 -11.94
C ALA A 57 -9.56 1.80 -10.90
N ILE A 58 -8.45 2.47 -10.56
CA ILE A 58 -8.42 3.62 -9.65
C ILE A 58 -9.26 4.78 -10.21
N ARG A 59 -9.12 5.11 -11.50
CA ARG A 59 -9.96 6.13 -12.16
C ARG A 59 -11.45 5.80 -12.10
N ARG A 60 -11.81 4.53 -12.24
CA ARG A 60 -13.21 4.09 -12.12
C ARG A 60 -13.73 4.22 -10.69
N ALA A 61 -12.90 3.90 -9.70
CA ALA A 61 -13.25 4.09 -8.29
C ALA A 61 -13.48 5.58 -7.97
N ASP A 62 -12.57 6.45 -8.43
CA ASP A 62 -12.69 7.91 -8.29
C ASP A 62 -13.98 8.47 -8.93
N ALA A 63 -14.26 8.08 -10.17
CA ALA A 63 -15.50 8.47 -10.85
C ALA A 63 -16.76 7.97 -10.12
N GLN A 64 -16.71 6.79 -9.51
CA GLN A 64 -17.82 6.23 -8.74
C GLN A 64 -18.02 6.98 -7.42
N TYR A 65 -16.94 7.35 -6.75
CA TYR A 65 -16.98 8.19 -5.55
C TYR A 65 -17.56 9.58 -5.88
N GLY A 66 -17.15 10.19 -7.01
CA GLY A 66 -17.72 11.46 -7.45
C GLY A 66 -19.24 11.42 -7.73
N ARG A 67 -19.77 10.27 -8.16
CA ARG A 67 -21.23 10.07 -8.30
C ARG A 67 -21.95 10.02 -6.95
N LEU A 68 -21.34 9.38 -5.96
CA LEU A 68 -21.85 9.34 -4.59
C LEU A 68 -21.88 10.75 -3.97
N ASP A 69 -20.79 11.49 -4.09
CA ASP A 69 -20.72 12.90 -3.66
C ASP A 69 -21.79 13.76 -4.35
N TRP A 70 -21.99 13.55 -5.65
CA TRP A 70 -23.03 14.25 -6.40
C TRP A 70 -24.45 13.88 -5.93
N GLU A 71 -24.71 12.61 -5.63
CA GLU A 71 -26.01 12.17 -5.09
C GLU A 71 -26.32 12.92 -3.78
N TYR A 72 -25.36 13.00 -2.85
CA TYR A 72 -25.56 13.72 -1.61
C TYR A 72 -25.78 15.21 -1.82
N ARG A 73 -24.99 15.86 -2.70
CA ARG A 73 -25.14 17.28 -3.01
C ARG A 73 -26.44 17.61 -3.74
N SER A 74 -26.89 16.74 -4.64
CA SER A 74 -28.08 16.97 -5.46
C SER A 74 -29.37 16.55 -4.76
N GLY A 75 -29.30 15.63 -3.79
CA GLY A 75 -30.42 15.21 -2.97
C GLY A 75 -30.60 16.02 -1.68
N GLU A 76 -29.81 17.07 -1.46
CA GLU A 76 -30.01 17.97 -0.31
C GLU A 76 -31.44 18.50 -0.28
N ARG A 77 -32.05 18.40 0.90
CA ARG A 77 -33.43 18.85 1.10
C ARG A 77 -33.55 20.33 0.76
N ALA A 78 -34.53 20.63 -0.08
CA ALA A 78 -34.90 21.99 -0.42
C ALA A 78 -36.42 22.12 -0.43
N VAL A 79 -36.90 23.28 -0.02
CA VAL A 79 -38.27 23.75 -0.16
C VAL A 79 -38.23 24.75 -1.30
N HIS A 80 -38.83 24.38 -2.42
CA HIS A 80 -39.05 25.31 -3.52
C HIS A 80 -40.19 26.23 -3.12
N VAL A 81 -39.95 27.55 -3.12
CA VAL A 81 -40.91 28.55 -2.67
C VAL A 81 -41.18 29.50 -3.83
N ASP A 82 -42.44 29.81 -4.05
CA ASP A 82 -42.84 30.84 -5.01
C ASP A 82 -42.24 32.20 -4.61
N GLU A 83 -41.73 32.97 -5.58
CA GLU A 83 -41.17 34.30 -5.31
C GLU A 83 -42.13 35.25 -4.59
N ARG A 84 -43.45 35.04 -4.70
CA ARG A 84 -44.50 35.77 -3.99
C ARG A 84 -44.48 35.56 -2.48
N ALA A 85 -44.02 34.39 -2.02
CA ALA A 85 -43.94 34.05 -0.60
C ALA A 85 -42.62 34.48 0.06
N LEU A 86 -41.65 34.97 -0.73
CA LEU A 86 -40.36 35.45 -0.23
C LEU A 86 -40.41 36.95 0.08
N ARG A 87 -39.87 37.36 1.25
CA ARG A 87 -39.77 38.77 1.61
C ARG A 87 -38.68 39.46 0.78
N HIS A 88 -39.07 40.44 -0.01
CA HIS A 88 -38.16 41.30 -0.76
C HIS A 88 -37.78 42.52 0.08
N LYS A 89 -36.47 42.78 0.24
CA LYS A 89 -35.98 44.06 0.75
C LYS A 89 -35.13 44.66 -0.36
N GLU A 90 -35.48 45.87 -0.83
CA GLU A 90 -34.77 46.57 -1.93
C GLU A 90 -34.71 45.75 -3.24
N GLY A 91 -35.78 45.03 -3.58
CA GLY A 91 -35.86 44.24 -4.82
C GLY A 91 -34.97 42.99 -4.86
N ARG A 92 -34.34 42.62 -3.73
CA ARG A 92 -33.58 41.37 -3.58
C ARG A 92 -34.24 40.46 -2.55
N THR A 93 -34.41 39.19 -2.94
CA THR A 93 -34.82 38.10 -2.07
C THR A 93 -33.79 37.92 -0.94
N LYS A 94 -34.14 38.27 0.31
CA LYS A 94 -33.24 38.09 1.48
C LYS A 94 -33.67 36.87 2.28
N LEU A 95 -33.08 35.71 1.96
CA LEU A 95 -33.16 34.51 2.79
C LEU A 95 -32.25 34.68 4.03
N PRO A 96 -32.63 34.13 5.21
CA PRO A 96 -31.74 34.06 6.37
C PRO A 96 -30.41 33.38 6.02
N GLU A 97 -29.34 33.79 6.68
CA GLU A 97 -28.01 33.22 6.47
C GLU A 97 -28.04 31.72 6.83
N GLY A 98 -27.45 30.87 5.98
CA GLY A 98 -27.55 29.40 6.09
C GLY A 98 -28.81 28.78 5.45
N MET A 99 -29.85 29.56 5.16
CA MET A 99 -31.12 29.04 4.60
C MET A 99 -31.21 29.06 3.07
N LYS A 100 -30.18 29.56 2.38
CA LYS A 100 -30.12 29.60 0.91
C LYS A 100 -30.11 28.22 0.24
N ARG A 101 -29.64 27.18 0.94
CA ARG A 101 -29.66 25.79 0.45
C ARG A 101 -31.05 25.16 0.62
N LEU A 102 -31.73 25.50 1.73
CA LEU A 102 -33.03 24.95 2.10
C LEU A 102 -34.19 25.63 1.36
N TYR A 103 -34.11 26.90 0.96
CA TYR A 103 -35.19 27.57 0.23
C TYR A 103 -34.73 28.03 -1.16
N ARG A 104 -35.42 27.58 -2.22
CA ARG A 104 -35.13 27.99 -3.59
C ARG A 104 -36.34 28.71 -4.18
N GLY A 105 -36.15 29.99 -4.53
CA GLY A 105 -37.15 30.76 -5.25
C GLY A 105 -37.33 30.20 -6.66
N LEU A 106 -38.55 29.81 -7.02
CA LEU A 106 -38.91 29.47 -8.39
C LEU A 106 -40.00 30.43 -8.85
N ASN A 107 -39.87 30.95 -10.07
CA ASN A 107 -40.94 31.70 -10.71
C ASN A 107 -41.93 30.69 -11.30
N LEU A 108 -42.87 30.24 -10.47
CA LEU A 108 -43.89 29.28 -10.84
C LEU A 108 -45.03 30.04 -11.52
N ASP A 109 -45.17 29.88 -12.83
CA ASP A 109 -46.23 30.54 -13.61
C ASP A 109 -47.59 29.80 -13.47
N GLN A 110 -47.94 29.43 -12.23
CA GLN A 110 -49.19 28.74 -11.92
C GLN A 110 -50.17 29.71 -11.25
N SER A 111 -51.20 30.09 -12.00
CA SER A 111 -52.39 30.75 -11.49
C SER A 111 -53.15 29.82 -10.54
N GLY A 112 -52.81 29.85 -9.25
CA GLY A 112 -53.55 29.18 -8.16
C GLY A 112 -52.95 27.88 -7.61
N GLY A 113 -51.67 27.58 -7.88
CA GLY A 113 -50.97 26.40 -7.34
C GLY A 113 -50.40 26.58 -5.92
N GLU A 114 -49.90 25.48 -5.33
CA GLU A 114 -49.22 25.48 -4.02
C GLU A 114 -48.00 26.43 -4.01
N LEU A 115 -47.92 27.30 -2.99
CA LEU A 115 -46.85 28.31 -2.85
C LEU A 115 -45.48 27.71 -2.46
N TYR A 116 -45.45 26.44 -2.07
CA TYR A 116 -44.23 25.74 -1.72
C TYR A 116 -44.31 24.27 -2.16
N LYS A 117 -43.16 23.69 -2.54
CA LYS A 117 -43.02 22.26 -2.85
C LYS A 117 -41.75 21.72 -2.21
N GLU A 118 -41.88 20.68 -1.40
CA GLU A 118 -40.73 19.99 -0.81
C GLU A 118 -40.01 19.14 -1.88
N TYR A 119 -38.70 19.26 -1.92
CA TYR A 119 -37.77 18.42 -2.67
C TYR A 119 -36.91 17.67 -1.66
N SER A 120 -37.26 16.42 -1.43
CA SER A 120 -36.50 15.47 -0.60
C SER A 120 -36.52 14.10 -1.27
N PRO A 121 -35.74 13.89 -2.35
CA PRO A 121 -35.70 12.60 -3.03
C PRO A 121 -35.14 11.51 -2.10
N THR A 122 -35.58 10.27 -2.30
CA THR A 122 -34.92 9.10 -1.69
C THR A 122 -33.52 8.97 -2.27
N MET A 123 -32.50 8.93 -1.42
CA MET A 123 -31.11 8.75 -1.83
C MET A 123 -30.89 7.36 -2.41
N ARG A 124 -30.07 7.27 -3.46
CA ARG A 124 -29.64 5.99 -4.08
C ARG A 124 -28.20 5.64 -3.68
N ASP A 125 -27.74 6.18 -2.57
CA ASP A 125 -26.38 6.04 -2.05
C ASP A 125 -25.98 4.59 -1.83
N GLU A 126 -26.86 3.73 -1.33
CA GLU A 126 -26.57 2.29 -1.19
C GLU A 126 -26.14 1.62 -2.50
N ALA A 127 -26.76 1.97 -3.63
CA ALA A 127 -26.37 1.43 -4.92
C ALA A 127 -25.00 1.95 -5.37
N TYR A 128 -24.69 3.22 -5.06
CA TYR A 128 -23.39 3.81 -5.37
C TYR A 128 -22.28 3.22 -4.50
N LEU A 129 -22.53 3.02 -3.19
CA LEU A 129 -21.63 2.40 -2.22
C LEU A 129 -21.28 0.97 -2.64
N ARG A 130 -22.27 0.11 -2.93
CA ARG A 130 -22.00 -1.25 -3.46
C ARG A 130 -21.19 -1.25 -4.74
N GLY A 131 -21.38 -0.24 -5.60
CA GLY A 131 -20.58 -0.05 -6.81
C GLY A 131 -19.14 0.34 -6.50
N LEU A 132 -18.93 1.21 -5.52
CA LEU A 132 -17.62 1.66 -5.05
C LEU A 132 -16.85 0.52 -4.38
N GLU A 133 -17.51 -0.29 -3.56
CA GLU A 133 -16.93 -1.49 -2.92
C GLU A 133 -16.40 -2.49 -3.96
N LYS A 134 -17.16 -2.73 -5.03
CA LYS A 134 -16.68 -3.54 -6.15
C LYS A 134 -15.46 -2.92 -6.86
N ALA A 135 -15.42 -1.60 -6.97
CA ALA A 135 -14.29 -0.91 -7.57
C ALA A 135 -13.02 -1.02 -6.71
N TYR A 136 -13.14 -0.83 -5.38
CA TYR A 136 -12.03 -1.02 -4.43
C TYR A 136 -11.49 -2.45 -4.47
N ARG A 137 -12.37 -3.46 -4.44
CA ARG A 137 -11.95 -4.87 -4.55
C ARG A 137 -11.20 -5.18 -5.83
N ASN A 138 -11.59 -4.56 -6.94
CA ASN A 138 -10.86 -4.70 -8.20
C ASN A 138 -9.47 -4.05 -8.12
N VAL A 139 -9.34 -2.87 -7.50
CA VAL A 139 -8.05 -2.23 -7.26
C VAL A 139 -7.17 -3.11 -6.37
N GLU A 140 -7.70 -3.60 -5.25
CA GLU A 140 -6.98 -4.47 -4.32
C GLU A 140 -6.46 -5.73 -5.04
N PHE A 141 -7.32 -6.38 -5.83
CA PHE A 141 -6.94 -7.56 -6.60
C PHE A 141 -5.77 -7.31 -7.55
N ILE A 142 -5.83 -6.23 -8.34
CA ILE A 142 -4.81 -5.91 -9.35
C ILE A 142 -3.47 -5.53 -8.68
N VAL A 143 -3.52 -4.71 -7.63
CA VAL A 143 -2.33 -4.26 -6.90
C VAL A 143 -1.69 -5.41 -6.13
N GLY A 144 -2.49 -6.39 -5.68
CA GLY A 144 -2.04 -7.50 -4.84
C GLY A 144 -2.25 -7.22 -3.35
N LEU A 145 -3.22 -6.39 -3.01
CA LEU A 145 -3.70 -6.16 -1.65
C LEU A 145 -4.69 -7.25 -1.24
N ALA A 146 -4.95 -7.37 0.06
CA ALA A 146 -6.02 -8.20 0.58
C ALA A 146 -7.35 -7.46 0.42
N TYR A 147 -8.45 -8.21 0.29
CA TYR A 147 -9.77 -7.60 0.42
C TYR A 147 -9.95 -7.12 1.86
N GLY A 148 -10.34 -5.86 2.04
CA GLY A 148 -10.39 -5.24 3.36
C GLY A 148 -9.35 -4.16 3.60
N ASP A 149 -8.35 -4.04 2.72
CA ASP A 149 -7.33 -2.99 2.83
C ASP A 149 -7.89 -1.63 2.39
N LEU A 150 -8.80 -1.64 1.41
CA LEU A 150 -9.55 -0.49 0.89
C LEU A 150 -11.07 -0.71 0.97
N SER A 151 -11.54 -1.92 0.64
CA SER A 151 -12.96 -2.27 0.67
C SER A 151 -13.42 -2.58 2.10
N ASP A 152 -14.71 -2.44 2.39
CA ASP A 152 -15.26 -2.84 3.68
C ASP A 152 -15.27 -4.37 3.83
N VAL A 153 -14.78 -4.84 4.99
CA VAL A 153 -14.70 -6.25 5.42
C VAL A 153 -16.08 -6.79 5.79
N SER A 154 -17.03 -5.92 6.16
CA SER A 154 -18.38 -6.28 6.58
C SER A 154 -19.35 -6.48 5.40
N GLU A 155 -19.10 -5.85 4.25
CA GLU A 155 -19.84 -6.04 2.98
C GLU A 155 -19.56 -7.41 2.31
N VAL A 156 -19.09 -8.39 3.07
CA VAL A 156 -18.55 -9.65 2.54
C VAL A 156 -19.58 -10.77 2.64
N GLU A 157 -20.43 -10.87 1.63
CA GLU A 157 -20.96 -12.17 1.19
C GLU A 157 -19.87 -12.92 0.40
N LYS A 158 -18.77 -13.30 1.06
CA LYS A 158 -17.80 -14.25 0.47
C LYS A 158 -17.56 -15.40 1.41
N THR A 159 -17.41 -16.58 0.82
CA THR A 159 -17.00 -17.78 1.55
C THR A 159 -15.59 -17.55 2.12
N ALA A 160 -15.32 -18.07 3.32
CA ALA A 160 -14.04 -17.92 4.03
C ALA A 160 -12.80 -18.25 3.16
N THR A 161 -12.98 -19.10 2.15
CA THR A 161 -11.98 -19.46 1.13
C THR A 161 -11.47 -18.26 0.32
N GLU A 162 -12.34 -17.35 -0.11
CA GLU A 162 -11.92 -16.19 -0.92
C GLU A 162 -11.10 -15.19 -0.10
N ILE A 163 -11.44 -15.02 1.18
CA ILE A 163 -10.69 -14.17 2.11
C ILE A 163 -9.29 -14.75 2.34
N LYS A 164 -9.20 -16.07 2.58
CA LYS A 164 -7.91 -16.76 2.73
C LYS A 164 -7.04 -16.63 1.47
N ALA A 165 -7.65 -16.80 0.29
CA ALA A 165 -6.96 -16.62 -0.98
C ALA A 165 -6.46 -15.18 -1.18
N ALA A 166 -7.24 -14.16 -0.78
CA ALA A 166 -6.82 -12.76 -0.87
C ALA A 166 -5.65 -12.44 0.07
N LYS A 167 -5.68 -12.92 1.32
CA LYS A 167 -4.57 -12.79 2.26
C LYS A 167 -3.30 -13.48 1.75
N GLN A 168 -3.42 -14.68 1.18
CA GLN A 168 -2.30 -15.39 0.58
C GLN A 168 -1.68 -14.62 -0.60
N ARG A 169 -2.49 -13.96 -1.43
CA ARG A 169 -1.96 -13.12 -2.53
C ARG A 169 -1.13 -11.95 -2.00
N LYS A 170 -1.61 -11.27 -0.95
CA LYS A 170 -0.87 -10.18 -0.30
C LYS A 170 0.45 -10.69 0.25
N TYR A 171 0.43 -11.80 0.99
CA TYR A 171 1.64 -12.46 1.50
C TYR A 171 2.65 -12.77 0.38
N ASN A 172 2.20 -13.44 -0.69
CA ASN A 172 3.06 -13.78 -1.82
C ASN A 172 3.66 -12.52 -2.49
N ARG A 173 2.87 -11.43 -2.58
CA ARG A 173 3.34 -10.16 -3.15
C ARG A 173 4.39 -9.50 -2.27
N VAL A 174 4.15 -9.44 -0.95
CA VAL A 174 5.10 -8.89 0.02
C VAL A 174 6.40 -9.70 0.01
N GLY A 175 6.33 -11.03 0.06
CA GLY A 175 7.51 -11.89 0.01
C GLY A 175 8.33 -11.69 -1.28
N ALA A 176 7.67 -11.50 -2.43
CA ALA A 176 8.37 -11.18 -3.67
C ALA A 176 9.03 -9.79 -3.66
N ILE A 177 8.41 -8.80 -3.03
CA ILE A 177 9.00 -7.46 -2.83
C ILE A 177 10.21 -7.55 -1.90
N GLN A 178 10.07 -8.22 -0.77
CA GLN A 178 11.14 -8.45 0.20
C GLN A 178 12.33 -9.18 -0.43
N LYS A 179 12.08 -10.19 -1.28
CA LYS A 179 13.14 -10.87 -2.04
C LYS A 179 13.92 -9.91 -2.95
N ASN A 180 13.21 -9.07 -3.72
CA ASN A 180 13.87 -8.08 -4.58
C ASN A 180 14.60 -7.00 -3.77
N LEU A 181 14.05 -6.62 -2.61
CA LEU A 181 14.69 -5.69 -1.69
C LEU A 181 15.95 -6.29 -1.08
N LYS A 182 15.93 -7.58 -0.68
CA LYS A 182 17.12 -8.28 -0.19
C LYS A 182 18.24 -8.25 -1.21
N ALA A 183 17.94 -8.58 -2.47
CA ALA A 183 18.93 -8.53 -3.55
C ALA A 183 19.49 -7.11 -3.74
N CYS A 184 18.63 -6.09 -3.76
CA CYS A 184 19.10 -4.70 -3.83
C CYS A 184 19.97 -4.28 -2.64
N LEU A 185 19.66 -4.76 -1.43
CA LEU A 185 20.46 -4.47 -0.24
C LEU A 185 21.80 -5.22 -0.27
N THR A 186 21.83 -6.45 -0.79
CA THR A 186 23.07 -7.18 -1.05
C THR A 186 23.96 -6.40 -2.02
N ASP A 187 23.41 -6.00 -3.18
CA ASP A 187 24.13 -5.17 -4.15
C ASP A 187 24.60 -3.83 -3.54
N PHE A 188 23.82 -3.26 -2.61
CA PHE A 188 24.20 -2.03 -1.89
C PHE A 188 25.35 -2.27 -0.91
N VAL A 189 25.38 -3.39 -0.20
CA VAL A 189 26.52 -3.75 0.66
C VAL A 189 27.77 -4.02 -0.18
N ASP A 190 27.61 -4.67 -1.33
CA ASP A 190 28.71 -4.87 -2.29
C ASP A 190 29.25 -3.54 -2.81
N ALA A 191 28.37 -2.56 -3.06
CA ALA A 191 28.77 -1.20 -3.39
C ALA A 191 29.56 -0.53 -2.26
N LEU A 192 29.10 -0.64 -1.01
CA LEU A 192 29.83 -0.09 0.14
C LEU A 192 31.22 -0.72 0.27
N ALA A 193 31.32 -2.04 0.13
CA ALA A 193 32.60 -2.74 0.13
C ALA A 193 33.50 -2.25 -1.02
N PHE A 194 32.94 -1.95 -2.19
CA PHE A 194 33.69 -1.34 -3.29
C PHE A 194 34.26 0.04 -2.94
N TYR A 195 33.43 0.95 -2.42
CA TYR A 195 33.86 2.30 -2.06
C TYR A 195 34.85 2.35 -0.89
N GLU A 196 34.85 1.33 -0.02
CA GLU A 196 35.80 1.18 1.08
C GLU A 196 37.05 0.33 0.71
N GLU A 197 37.23 -0.02 -0.57
CA GLU A 197 38.33 -0.88 -1.04
C GLU A 197 38.35 -2.31 -0.44
N LEU A 198 37.21 -2.77 0.07
CA LEU A 198 37.00 -4.09 0.70
C LEU A 198 36.28 -5.10 -0.19
N TYR A 199 36.02 -4.80 -1.46
CA TYR A 199 35.27 -5.70 -2.38
C TYR A 199 35.96 -7.03 -2.71
N THR A 200 37.24 -7.19 -2.34
CA THR A 200 37.96 -8.47 -2.41
C THR A 200 38.03 -9.20 -1.07
N ALA A 201 37.54 -8.58 0.01
CA ALA A 201 37.49 -9.19 1.34
C ALA A 201 36.27 -10.10 1.46
N ASN A 202 36.36 -11.07 2.37
CA ASN A 202 35.20 -11.88 2.73
C ASN A 202 34.38 -11.15 3.79
N TYR A 203 33.15 -10.77 3.44
CA TYR A 203 32.15 -10.23 4.35
C TYR A 203 30.82 -10.97 4.14
N GLU A 204 29.96 -10.91 5.15
CA GLU A 204 28.63 -11.51 5.09
C GLU A 204 27.56 -10.43 5.33
N PHE A 205 26.46 -10.55 4.58
CA PHE A 205 25.28 -9.72 4.78
C PHE A 205 24.11 -10.58 5.26
N ALA A 206 23.73 -10.39 6.53
CA ALA A 206 22.53 -10.97 7.11
C ALA A 206 21.36 -9.98 6.99
N CYS A 207 20.25 -10.45 6.41
CA CYS A 207 19.01 -9.70 6.35
C CYS A 207 17.81 -10.63 6.41
N THR A 208 17.00 -10.43 7.44
CA THR A 208 15.75 -11.12 7.71
C THR A 208 14.62 -10.10 7.72
N PHE A 209 13.54 -10.42 7.01
CA PHE A 209 12.32 -9.63 7.08
C PHE A 209 11.35 -10.33 8.00
N ASN A 210 10.91 -9.63 9.04
CA ASN A 210 9.88 -10.16 9.91
C ASN A 210 8.51 -9.96 9.27
N ASP A 211 7.63 -10.95 9.42
CA ASP A 211 6.24 -10.86 8.98
C ASP A 211 5.34 -10.42 10.13
N SER A 212 5.29 -9.11 10.38
CA SER A 212 4.51 -8.54 11.49
C SER A 212 2.98 -8.67 11.32
N ILE A 213 2.49 -9.26 10.21
CA ILE A 213 1.05 -9.34 9.89
C ILE A 213 0.48 -10.71 10.23
N LEU A 214 1.29 -11.78 10.19
CA LEU A 214 0.82 -13.16 10.39
C LEU A 214 1.43 -13.85 11.62
N THR A 215 2.58 -13.38 12.08
CA THR A 215 3.32 -13.98 13.19
C THR A 215 3.20 -13.09 14.42
N ASP A 216 2.53 -13.60 15.45
CA ASP A 216 2.61 -13.05 16.80
C ASP A 216 4.02 -13.36 17.32
N GLU A 217 4.97 -12.43 17.10
CA GLU A 217 6.35 -12.60 17.54
C GLU A 217 6.44 -12.81 19.04
N GLU A 218 5.54 -12.21 19.83
CA GLU A 218 5.47 -12.44 21.27
C GLU A 218 5.03 -13.88 21.56
N GLY A 219 4.02 -14.36 20.85
CA GLY A 219 3.53 -15.74 20.93
C GLY A 219 4.59 -16.77 20.51
N GLU A 220 5.26 -16.57 19.38
CA GLU A 220 6.33 -17.46 18.91
C GLU A 220 7.53 -17.44 19.86
N ARG A 221 7.93 -16.26 20.34
CA ARG A 221 9.02 -16.13 21.32
C ARG A 221 8.65 -16.71 22.67
N GLU A 222 7.39 -16.67 23.07
CA GLU A 222 6.91 -17.34 24.27
C GLU A 222 6.90 -18.86 24.10
N GLN A 223 6.50 -19.37 22.93
CA GLN A 223 6.58 -20.78 22.59
C GLN A 223 8.02 -21.29 22.58
N ASP A 224 8.94 -20.60 21.90
CA ASP A 224 10.36 -20.95 21.90
C ASP A 224 10.96 -20.92 23.31
N ARG A 225 10.58 -19.94 24.16
CA ARG A 225 11.00 -19.93 25.58
C ARG A 225 10.49 -21.16 26.35
N LYS A 226 9.29 -21.67 26.01
CA LYS A 226 8.76 -22.92 26.58
C LYS A 226 9.53 -24.13 26.04
N ASP A 227 9.87 -24.16 24.76
CA ASP A 227 10.66 -25.25 24.15
C ASP A 227 12.08 -25.31 24.73
N VAL A 228 12.70 -24.15 24.99
CA VAL A 228 13.98 -24.05 25.72
C VAL A 228 13.82 -24.57 27.15
N ALA A 229 12.75 -24.17 27.86
CA ALA A 229 12.49 -24.64 29.22
C ALA A 229 12.20 -26.15 29.29
N MET A 230 11.58 -26.72 28.26
CA MET A 230 11.35 -28.16 28.09
C MET A 230 12.60 -28.93 27.65
N GLY A 231 13.67 -28.24 27.25
CA GLY A 231 14.92 -28.83 26.76
C GLY A 231 14.84 -29.37 25.34
N VAL A 232 13.79 -29.04 24.58
CA VAL A 232 13.62 -29.45 23.18
C VAL A 232 14.40 -28.52 22.24
N MET A 233 14.59 -27.27 22.64
CA MET A 233 15.38 -26.26 21.93
C MET A 233 16.61 -25.87 22.74
N GLY A 234 17.77 -25.73 22.09
CA GLY A 234 19.00 -25.31 22.75
C GLY A 234 19.04 -23.80 23.04
N LEU A 235 19.73 -23.38 24.11
CA LEU A 235 19.91 -21.94 24.42
C LEU A 235 20.67 -21.18 23.32
N ALA A 236 21.68 -21.81 22.72
CA ALA A 236 22.40 -21.23 21.59
C ALA A 236 21.53 -21.12 20.35
N GLU A 237 20.67 -22.10 20.08
CA GLU A 237 19.73 -22.08 18.96
C GLU A 237 18.70 -20.96 19.14
N TYR A 238 18.15 -20.80 20.35
CA TYR A 238 17.27 -19.69 20.69
C TYR A 238 17.96 -18.34 20.47
N ARG A 239 19.21 -18.21 20.93
CA ARG A 239 19.97 -16.96 20.78
C ARG A 239 20.27 -16.66 19.31
N ALA A 240 20.75 -17.64 18.55
CA ALA A 240 21.01 -17.50 17.12
C ALA A 240 19.74 -17.02 16.37
N LYS A 241 18.59 -17.66 16.63
CA LYS A 241 17.29 -17.31 16.02
C LYS A 241 16.87 -15.87 16.32
N TRP A 242 16.86 -15.46 17.59
CA TRP A 242 16.27 -14.19 18.01
C TRP A 242 17.24 -13.00 17.97
N TYR A 243 18.55 -13.24 18.00
CA TYR A 243 19.58 -12.20 17.99
C TYR A 243 20.30 -12.10 16.65
N GLN A 244 19.95 -12.95 15.67
CA GLN A 244 20.56 -12.98 14.34
C GLN A 244 22.08 -13.18 14.39
N GLU A 245 22.51 -14.02 15.34
CA GLU A 245 23.90 -14.42 15.53
C GLU A 245 24.12 -15.78 14.83
N ASP A 246 25.32 -16.04 14.32
CA ASP A 246 25.70 -17.40 13.92
C ASP A 246 25.79 -18.33 15.14
N GLU A 247 25.78 -19.65 14.93
CA GLU A 247 25.78 -20.61 16.04
C GLU A 247 27.01 -20.51 16.96
N GLU A 248 28.18 -20.14 16.43
CA GLU A 248 29.41 -20.04 17.23
C GLU A 248 29.35 -18.80 18.12
N THR A 249 28.97 -17.66 17.55
CA THR A 249 28.75 -16.42 18.30
C THR A 249 27.65 -16.59 19.35
N ALA A 250 26.56 -17.26 18.99
CA ALA A 250 25.45 -17.53 19.91
C ALA A 250 25.87 -18.41 21.10
N LYS A 251 26.72 -19.42 20.88
CA LYS A 251 27.29 -20.25 21.96
C LYS A 251 28.22 -19.45 22.86
N ALA A 252 29.07 -18.60 22.28
CA ALA A 252 30.04 -17.80 23.02
C ALA A 252 29.37 -16.74 23.92
N ASN A 253 28.22 -16.22 23.49
CA ASN A 253 27.47 -15.19 24.21
C ASN A 253 26.46 -15.75 25.24
N LEU A 254 26.48 -17.06 25.51
CA LEU A 254 25.66 -17.63 26.58
C LEU A 254 26.20 -17.21 27.95
N PRO A 255 25.33 -16.87 28.91
CA PRO A 255 25.77 -16.63 30.28
C PRO A 255 26.41 -17.90 30.86
N GLU A 256 27.40 -17.74 31.75
CA GLU A 256 28.02 -18.85 32.46
C GLU A 256 26.94 -19.73 33.09
N GLN A 257 26.78 -20.94 32.57
CA GLN A 257 25.88 -21.91 33.16
C GLN A 257 26.54 -22.40 34.44
N SER A 258 26.00 -22.02 35.60
CA SER A 258 26.45 -22.55 36.87
C SER A 258 26.26 -24.06 36.85
N SER A 259 27.36 -24.80 36.73
CA SER A 259 27.36 -26.25 36.84
C SER A 259 26.91 -26.60 38.26
N SER A 260 25.64 -26.94 38.41
CA SER A 260 25.13 -27.62 39.59
C SER A 260 25.77 -29.01 39.63
N VAL A 261 26.99 -29.08 40.16
CA VAL A 261 27.59 -30.33 40.61
C VAL A 261 26.78 -30.76 41.84
N LEU A 262 25.76 -31.57 41.61
CA LEU A 262 25.13 -32.36 42.66
C LEU A 262 26.08 -33.53 42.97
N THR A 263 26.91 -33.35 43.99
CA THR A 263 27.49 -34.44 44.79
C THR A 263 26.42 -35.06 45.67
#